data_AF-A0A1V4DFX3-F1
#
_entry.id   AF-A0A1V4DFX3-F1
#
_cell.length_a   1.000
_cell.length_b   1.000
_cell.length_c   1.000
_cell.angle_alpha   90.00
_cell.angle_beta   90.00
_cell.angle_gamma   90.00
#
_symmetry.space_group_name_H-M   'P 1'
#
loop_
_entity.id
_entity.type
_entity.pdbx_description
1 polymer ?
#
loop_
_entity_poly.entity_id
_entity_poly.type
_entity_poly.pdbx_seq_one_letter_code
_entity_poly.pdbx_strand_id
1 'polypeptide(L)'
;MSPKTFNVTKGGVFTAIVGVLILPWKIINNLFLFYSFIGSMFGPIAGIMLSDFYLKKKRALDLEEIYGDDQTFDYNKQAIVVLIISFSLSMIGAFFPNIAILKLLNDFAFFSGLISSFMLYSLISKTTLFTKKGRE
;
A
#
# COMPACT_ATOMS: atom_id res chain seq x y z
N MET A 1 -7.51 13.12 -14.04
CA MET A 1 -7.50 11.93 -14.93
C MET A 1 -8.36 12.22 -16.14
N SER A 2 -7.85 12.11 -17.37
CA SER A 2 -8.64 12.36 -18.58
C SER A 2 -9.62 11.20 -18.80
N PRO A 3 -10.95 11.36 -18.60
CA PRO A 3 -11.91 10.27 -18.67
C PRO A 3 -12.16 9.81 -20.12
N LYS A 4 -11.60 10.52 -21.10
CA LYS A 4 -11.94 10.36 -22.52
C LYS A 4 -11.21 9.20 -23.20
N THR A 5 -10.14 8.66 -22.62
CA THR A 5 -9.31 7.63 -23.27
C THR A 5 -9.51 6.22 -22.71
N PHE A 6 -9.92 6.09 -21.43
CA PHE A 6 -10.04 4.80 -20.76
C PHE A 6 -11.44 4.60 -20.17
N ASN A 7 -12.27 3.84 -20.88
CA ASN A 7 -13.60 3.45 -20.42
C ASN A 7 -13.50 2.16 -19.59
N VAL A 8 -14.42 1.96 -18.64
CA VAL A 8 -14.50 0.78 -17.75
C VAL A 8 -14.46 -0.52 -18.54
N THR A 9 -15.16 -0.58 -19.69
CA THR A 9 -15.15 -1.77 -20.57
C THR A 9 -13.75 -2.10 -21.09
N LYS A 10 -12.98 -1.09 -21.52
CA LYS A 10 -11.61 -1.30 -22.02
C LYS A 10 -10.68 -1.75 -20.89
N GLY A 11 -10.83 -1.18 -19.70
CA GLY A 11 -10.11 -1.61 -18.51
C GLY A 11 -10.40 -3.06 -18.15
N GLY A 12 -11.68 -3.47 -18.13
CA GLY A 12 -12.07 -4.84 -17.83
C GLY A 12 -11.49 -5.86 -18.80
N VAL A 13 -11.55 -5.59 -20.10
CA VAL A 13 -10.95 -6.47 -21.13
C VAL A 13 -9.44 -6.55 -20.97
N PHE A 14 -8.78 -5.42 -20.73
CA PHE A 14 -7.33 -5.40 -20.50
C PHE A 14 -6.93 -6.22 -19.27
N THR A 15 -7.62 -6.05 -18.14
CA THR A 15 -7.37 -6.82 -16.92
C THR A 15 -7.62 -8.31 -17.11
N ALA A 16 -8.66 -8.69 -17.86
CA ALA A 16 -8.91 -10.10 -18.20
C ALA A 16 -7.76 -10.72 -19.02
N ILE A 17 -7.27 -10.01 -20.03
CA ILE A 17 -6.13 -10.46 -20.84
C ILE A 17 -4.88 -10.62 -19.97
N VAL A 18 -4.54 -9.60 -19.17
CA VAL A 18 -3.38 -9.64 -18.28
C VAL A 18 -3.50 -10.76 -17.25
N GLY A 19 -4.70 -10.96 -16.67
CA GLY A 19 -4.96 -12.02 -15.69
C GLY A 19 -4.72 -13.42 -16.26
N VAL A 20 -5.12 -13.67 -17.51
CA VAL A 20 -4.83 -14.95 -18.20
C VAL A 20 -3.35 -15.08 -18.52
N LEU A 21 -2.68 -14.00 -18.97
CA LEU A 21 -1.24 -14.00 -19.30
C LEU A 21 -0.33 -14.23 -18.09
N ILE A 22 -0.76 -13.89 -16.88
CA ILE A 22 -0.03 -14.20 -15.63
C ILE A 22 0.03 -15.72 -15.39
N LEU A 23 -0.84 -16.51 -16.03
CA LEU A 23 -0.89 -17.97 -15.90
C LEU A 23 -0.90 -18.41 -14.42
N PRO A 24 -1.89 -17.98 -13.61
CA PRO A 24 -1.88 -18.18 -12.16
C PRO A 24 -1.76 -19.66 -11.77
N TRP A 25 -2.25 -20.58 -12.60
CA TRP A 25 -2.13 -22.02 -12.39
C TRP A 25 -0.69 -22.54 -12.42
N LYS A 26 0.25 -21.85 -13.08
CA LYS A 26 1.68 -22.22 -13.02
C LYS A 26 2.32 -21.86 -11.67
N ILE A 27 1.69 -21.00 -10.88
CA ILE A 27 2.21 -20.51 -9.59
C ILE A 27 1.80 -21.44 -8.43
N ILE A 28 1.00 -22.48 -8.70
CA ILE A 28 0.50 -23.44 -7.70
C ILE A 28 1.63 -24.13 -6.91
N ASN A 29 2.78 -24.38 -7.56
CA ASN A 29 3.94 -24.99 -6.89
C ASN A 29 4.58 -24.07 -5.82
N ASN A 30 4.32 -22.76 -5.86
CA ASN A 30 4.86 -21.74 -4.95
C ASN A 30 3.75 -20.84 -4.37
N LEU A 31 2.61 -21.43 -3.99
CA LEU A 31 1.46 -20.69 -3.42
C LEU A 31 1.84 -19.81 -2.23
N PHE A 32 2.72 -20.29 -1.35
CA PHE A 32 3.18 -19.51 -0.20
C PHE A 32 3.90 -18.23 -0.62
N LEU A 33 4.80 -18.28 -1.60
CA LEU A 33 5.51 -17.10 -2.10
C LEU A 33 4.53 -16.09 -2.70
N PHE A 34 3.56 -16.57 -3.48
CA PHE A 34 2.52 -15.72 -4.07
C PHE A 34 1.65 -15.04 -3.00
N TYR A 35 1.22 -15.78 -1.99
CA TYR A 35 0.39 -15.23 -0.91
C TYR A 35 1.17 -14.27 -0.03
N SER A 36 2.42 -14.58 0.31
CA SER A 36 3.32 -13.69 1.04
C SER A 36 3.62 -12.41 0.25
N PHE A 37 3.75 -12.48 -1.08
CA PHE A 37 3.95 -11.31 -1.92
C PHE A 37 2.72 -10.38 -1.92
N ILE A 38 1.52 -10.93 -2.06
CA ILE A 38 0.29 -10.15 -1.95
C ILE A 38 0.18 -9.54 -0.54
N GLY A 39 0.40 -10.35 0.49
CA GLY A 39 0.36 -9.91 1.88
C GLY A 39 1.34 -8.78 2.17
N SER A 40 2.58 -8.89 1.70
CA SER A 40 3.63 -7.89 1.91
C SER A 40 3.37 -6.58 1.17
N MET A 41 2.58 -6.58 0.09
CA MET A 41 2.14 -5.34 -0.57
C MET A 41 0.97 -4.69 0.16
N PHE A 42 -0.09 -5.45 0.47
CA PHE A 42 -1.31 -4.89 1.05
C PHE A 42 -1.20 -4.56 2.54
N GLY A 43 -0.42 -5.33 3.29
CA GLY A 43 -0.19 -5.10 4.72
C GLY A 43 0.33 -3.69 5.02
N PRO A 44 1.45 -3.27 4.41
CA PRO A 44 2.00 -1.93 4.58
C PRO A 44 1.06 -0.80 4.18
N ILE A 45 0.31 -0.97 3.08
CA ILE A 45 -0.70 0.02 2.65
C ILE A 45 -1.75 0.18 3.75
N ALA A 46 -2.30 -0.94 4.24
CA ALA A 46 -3.31 -0.93 5.29
C ALA A 46 -2.78 -0.27 6.58
N GLY A 47 -1.56 -0.57 7.00
CA GLY A 47 -0.96 0.01 8.20
C GLY A 47 -0.72 1.52 8.09
N ILE A 48 -0.23 2.00 6.94
CA ILE A 48 -0.09 3.44 6.66
C ILE A 48 -1.46 4.12 6.72
N MET A 49 -2.46 3.60 6.02
CA MET A 49 -3.81 4.17 5.99
C MET A 49 -4.45 4.20 7.38
N LEU A 50 -4.27 3.13 8.17
CA LEU A 50 -4.80 3.05 9.52
C LEU A 50 -4.16 4.10 10.43
N SER A 51 -2.84 4.26 10.35
CA SER A 51 -2.10 5.28 11.12
C SER A 51 -2.48 6.71 10.68
N ASP A 52 -2.60 6.95 9.37
CA ASP A 52 -3.01 8.24 8.82
C ASP A 52 -4.41 8.64 9.28
N PHE A 53 -5.38 7.74 9.12
CA PHE A 53 -6.79 8.02 9.42
C PHE A 53 -7.06 8.13 10.92
N TYR A 54 -6.59 7.17 11.72
CA TYR A 54 -6.94 7.12 13.14
C TYR A 54 -6.06 8.00 14.03
N LEU A 55 -4.74 8.06 13.80
CA LEU A 55 -3.83 8.80 14.67
C LEU A 55 -3.66 10.25 14.23
N LYS A 56 -3.40 10.48 12.94
CA LYS A 56 -3.08 11.84 12.44
C LYS A 56 -4.32 12.66 12.16
N LYS A 57 -5.21 12.11 11.34
CA LYS A 57 -6.43 12.78 10.90
C LYS A 57 -7.58 12.67 11.90
N LYS A 58 -7.42 11.86 12.96
CA LYS A 58 -8.43 11.67 14.02
C LYS A 58 -9.83 11.40 13.48
N ARG A 59 -9.92 10.58 12.42
CA ARG A 59 -11.16 10.21 11.71
C ARG A 59 -11.86 11.37 10.98
N ALA A 60 -11.16 12.46 10.69
CA ALA A 60 -11.64 13.55 9.86
C ALA A 60 -10.99 13.50 8.47
N LEU A 61 -11.78 13.54 7.40
CA LEU A 61 -11.31 13.60 6.02
C LEU A 61 -11.87 14.86 5.36
N ASP A 62 -11.03 15.54 4.59
CA ASP A 62 -11.43 16.65 3.76
C ASP A 62 -11.84 16.13 2.37
N LEU A 63 -13.11 16.31 2.01
CA LEU A 63 -13.64 15.90 0.72
C LEU A 63 -13.16 16.82 -0.41
N GLU A 64 -12.87 18.08 -0.10
CA GLU A 64 -12.36 19.06 -1.07
C GLU A 64 -10.92 18.71 -1.44
N GLU A 65 -10.13 18.18 -0.51
CA GLU A 65 -8.78 17.64 -0.79
C GLU A 65 -8.82 16.36 -1.65
N ILE A 66 -9.81 15.48 -1.43
CA ILE A 66 -9.90 14.19 -2.12
C ILE A 66 -10.54 14.29 -3.51
N TYR A 67 -11.57 15.12 -3.65
CA TYR A 67 -12.38 15.24 -4.86
C TYR A 67 -12.25 16.60 -5.57
N GLY A 68 -11.53 17.56 -4.98
CA GLY A 68 -11.35 18.88 -5.57
C GLY A 68 -10.59 18.82 -6.90
N ASP A 69 -10.88 19.80 -7.74
CA ASP A 69 -10.24 19.96 -9.06
C ASP A 69 -8.83 20.56 -8.97
N ASP A 70 -8.29 20.76 -7.76
CA ASP A 70 -6.94 21.30 -7.56
C ASP A 70 -5.91 20.28 -8.09
N GLN A 71 -5.22 20.65 -9.17
CA GLN A 71 -4.30 19.78 -9.90
C GLN A 71 -2.96 19.58 -9.18
N THR A 72 -2.84 20.11 -7.96
CA THR A 72 -1.64 19.98 -7.14
C THR A 72 -1.62 18.60 -6.47
N PHE A 73 -1.42 17.55 -7.27
CA PHE A 73 -1.20 16.18 -6.79
C PHE A 73 0.14 16.11 -6.05
N ASP A 74 0.19 16.50 -4.79
CA ASP A 74 1.36 16.27 -3.94
C ASP A 74 1.30 14.85 -3.37
N TYR A 75 2.39 14.11 -3.52
CA TYR A 75 2.49 12.74 -3.08
C TYR A 75 3.17 12.69 -1.71
N ASN A 76 2.61 11.90 -0.80
CA ASN A 76 3.19 11.73 0.53
C ASN A 76 4.47 10.89 0.46
N LYS A 77 5.61 11.56 0.31
CA LYS A 77 6.96 10.97 0.26
C LYS A 77 7.24 10.08 1.47
N GLN A 78 6.76 10.45 2.65
CA GLN A 78 6.96 9.67 3.87
C GLN A 78 6.20 8.34 3.80
N ALA A 79 4.96 8.36 3.31
CA ALA A 79 4.18 7.14 3.08
C ALA A 79 4.86 6.21 2.08
N ILE A 80 5.39 6.74 0.97
CA ILE A 80 6.12 5.95 -0.04
C ILE A 80 7.37 5.30 0.55
N VAL A 81 8.17 6.05 1.32
CA VAL A 81 9.38 5.51 1.96
C VAL A 81 9.01 4.40 2.97
N VAL A 82 8.00 4.63 3.82
CA VAL A 82 7.54 3.61 4.78
C VAL A 82 7.00 2.37 4.05
N LEU A 83 6.28 2.55 2.94
CA LEU A 83 5.77 1.45 2.13
C LEU A 83 6.91 0.56 1.64
N ILE A 84 7.96 1.15 1.04
CA ILE A 84 9.10 0.42 0.51
C ILE A 84 9.85 -0.32 1.63
N ILE A 85 10.06 0.33 2.78
CA ILE A 85 10.76 -0.26 3.93
C ILE A 85 9.97 -1.45 4.48
N SER A 86 8.67 -1.26 4.76
CA SER A 86 7.82 -2.32 5.32
C SER A 86 7.58 -3.47 4.36
N PHE A 87 7.44 -3.20 3.07
CA PHE A 87 7.37 -4.24 2.04
C PHE A 87 8.65 -5.08 2.03
N SER A 88 9.82 -4.42 2.00
CA SER A 88 11.12 -5.09 2.00
C SER A 88 11.31 -5.91 3.27
N LEU A 89 10.94 -5.38 4.43
CA LEU A 89 11.00 -6.07 5.72
C LEU A 89 10.10 -7.31 5.76
N SER A 90 8.93 -7.26 5.13
CA SER A 90 8.00 -8.39 5.10
C SER A 90 8.45 -9.48 4.12
N MET A 91 9.12 -9.09 3.02
CA MET A 91 9.61 -10.02 1.99
C MET A 91 11.00 -10.61 2.28
N ILE A 92 11.79 -10.02 3.19
CA ILE A 92 13.17 -10.45 3.43
C ILE A 92 13.27 -11.94 3.84
N GLY A 93 12.23 -12.48 4.49
CA GLY A 93 12.13 -13.88 4.86
C GLY A 93 12.04 -14.86 3.69
N ALA A 94 11.60 -14.40 2.52
CA ALA A 94 11.61 -15.23 1.31
C ALA A 94 13.04 -15.52 0.81
N PHE A 95 13.99 -14.61 1.08
CA PHE A 95 15.39 -14.75 0.65
C PHE A 95 16.26 -15.47 1.69
N PHE A 96 15.91 -15.38 2.97
CA PHE A 96 16.66 -15.97 4.08
C PHE A 96 15.79 -16.91 4.92
N PRO A 97 15.29 -18.03 4.36
CA PRO A 97 14.38 -18.93 5.05
C PRO A 97 15.01 -19.63 6.28
N ASN A 98 16.34 -19.68 6.35
CA ASN A 98 17.08 -20.30 7.45
C ASN A 98 17.01 -19.49 8.76
N ILE A 99 16.61 -18.21 8.70
CA ILE A 99 16.52 -17.36 9.87
C ILE A 99 15.06 -17.31 10.32
N ALA A 100 14.76 -17.96 11.45
CA ALA A 100 13.39 -18.19 11.92
C ALA A 100 12.56 -16.90 12.03
N ILE A 101 13.15 -15.83 12.55
CA ILE A 101 12.45 -14.54 12.70
C ILE A 101 12.12 -13.90 11.35
N LEU A 102 13.03 -13.96 10.37
CA LEU A 102 12.76 -13.42 9.02
C LEU A 102 11.71 -14.27 8.31
N LYS A 103 11.79 -15.60 8.42
CA LYS A 103 10.78 -16.50 7.86
C LYS A 103 9.40 -16.22 8.44
N LEU A 104 9.28 -16.01 9.76
CA LEU A 104 8.03 -15.67 10.42
C LEU A 104 7.42 -14.36 9.88
N LEU A 105 8.25 -13.34 9.64
CA LEU A 105 7.78 -12.09 9.04
C LEU A 105 7.18 -12.31 7.64
N ASN A 106 7.74 -13.22 6.85
CA ASN A 106 7.23 -13.55 5.52
C ASN A 106 6.01 -14.50 5.54
N ASP A 107 5.98 -15.48 6.46
CA ASP A 107 4.84 -16.39 6.63
C ASP A 107 3.58 -15.58 7.03
N PHE A 108 3.75 -14.52 7.82
CA PHE A 108 2.69 -13.57 8.19
C PHE A 108 2.88 -12.20 7.52
N ALA A 109 3.29 -12.19 6.25
CA ALA A 109 3.66 -10.98 5.48
C ALA A 109 2.66 -9.82 5.57
N PHE A 110 1.35 -10.13 5.59
CA PHE A 110 0.32 -9.10 5.75
C PHE A 110 0.42 -8.39 7.11
N PHE A 111 0.50 -9.15 8.20
CA PHE A 111 0.52 -8.59 9.55
C PHE A 111 1.87 -7.95 9.88
N SER A 112 2.98 -8.54 9.44
CA SER A 112 4.31 -7.94 9.62
C SER A 112 4.42 -6.59 8.90
N GLY A 113 3.92 -6.51 7.67
CA GLY A 113 3.85 -5.27 6.90
C GLY A 113 2.92 -4.24 7.52
N LEU A 114 1.74 -4.67 7.97
CA LEU A 114 0.76 -3.79 8.64
C LEU A 114 1.33 -3.19 9.93
N ILE A 115 1.87 -4.02 10.82
CA ILE A 115 2.39 -3.56 12.12
C ILE A 115 3.61 -2.67 11.94
N SER A 116 4.56 -3.07 11.09
CA SER A 116 5.78 -2.30 10.84
C SER A 116 5.46 -0.93 10.24
N SER A 117 4.60 -0.89 9.23
CA SER A 117 4.25 0.36 8.55
C SER A 117 3.41 1.29 9.42
N PHE A 118 2.49 0.75 10.22
CA PHE A 118 1.71 1.51 11.19
C PHE A 118 2.61 2.21 12.20
N MET A 119 3.57 1.48 12.77
CA MET A 119 4.56 2.00 13.72
C MET A 119 5.48 3.04 13.05
N LEU A 120 6.10 2.69 11.93
CA LEU A 120 7.04 3.57 11.23
C LEU A 120 6.37 4.86 10.75
N TYR A 121 5.19 4.76 10.13
CA TYR A 121 4.47 5.93 9.65
C TYR A 121 3.97 6.80 10.80
N SER A 122 3.56 6.21 11.92
CA SER A 122 3.17 6.97 13.12
C SER A 122 4.33 7.77 13.71
N LEU A 123 5.56 7.25 13.64
CA LEU A 123 6.75 7.90 14.20
C LEU A 123 7.35 8.95 13.25
N ILE A 124 7.47 8.61 11.96
CA ILE A 124 8.21 9.43 10.99
C ILE A 124 7.36 10.60 10.50
N SER A 125 6.08 10.34 10.25
CA SER A 125 5.27 11.35 9.58
C SER A 125 4.74 12.35 10.59
N LYS A 126 5.04 13.61 10.33
CA LYS A 126 4.58 14.74 11.12
C LYS A 126 3.08 14.88 10.89
N THR A 127 2.34 15.27 11.93
CA THR A 127 0.91 15.59 11.79
C THR A 127 0.78 16.69 10.73
N THR A 128 0.34 16.30 9.53
CA THR A 128 -0.04 17.27 8.51
C THR A 128 -1.44 17.71 8.92
N LEU A 129 -1.49 18.67 9.85
CA LEU A 129 -2.71 19.38 10.14
C LEU A 129 -3.09 20.09 8.85
N PHE A 130 -4.29 19.79 8.35
CA PHE A 130 -4.90 20.40 7.17
C PHE A 130 -4.48 21.86 7.12
N THR A 131 -3.56 22.18 6.22
CA THR A 131 -3.15 23.56 6.04
C THR A 131 -4.34 24.17 5.32
N LYS A 132 -5.22 24.80 6.10
CA LYS A 132 -6.39 25.53 5.63
C LYS A 132 -5.85 26.66 4.74
N LYS A 133 -5.56 26.34 3.48
CA LYS A 133 -5.13 27.31 2.47
C LYS A 133 -6.32 28.25 2.34
N GLY A 134 -6.08 29.50 2.72
CA GLY A 134 -7.12 30.49 3.01
C GLY A 134 -8.16 30.56 1.90
N ARG A 135 -9.43 30.54 2.31
CA ARG A 135 -10.49 31.22 1.57
C ARG A 135 -10.17 32.71 1.66
N GLU A 136 -9.54 33.25 0.64
CA GLU A 136 -9.67 34.65 0.24
C GLU A 136 -10.57 34.70 -1.00
#